data_AF-A0A7Y4L7Q0-F1
#
_entry.id   AF-A0A7Y4L7Q0-F1
#
_cell.length_a   1.000
_cell.length_b   1.000
_cell.length_c   1.000
_cell.angle_alpha   90.00
_cell.angle_beta   90.00
_cell.angle_gamma   90.00
#
_symmetry.space_group_name_H-M   'P 1'
#
loop_
_entity.id
_entity.type
_entity.pdbx_description
1 polymer ?
#
loop_
_entity_poly.entity_id
_entity_poly.type
_entity_poly.pdbx_seq_one_letter_code
_entity_poly.pdbx_strand_id
1 'polypeptide(L)'
;MGWVKDKKAEELGRQAAEAYADPAKQVFAALLNSPASHSGISSEIGDWSQMVTAIEAEGWQLTHWTASLDTKGRPQAYPLFRRTNAGQAGGAQVWGH
;
A
#
# COMPACT_ATOMS: atom_id res chain seq x y z
N MET A 1 -18.51 8.59 -10.75
CA MET A 1 -18.57 7.60 -9.65
C MET A 1 -17.15 7.39 -9.09
N GLY A 2 -16.56 8.40 -8.42
CA GLY A 2 -15.16 8.38 -7.95
C GLY A 2 -14.95 8.82 -6.49
N TRP A 3 -15.89 9.59 -5.93
CA TRP A 3 -15.66 10.36 -4.71
C TRP A 3 -15.41 9.56 -3.41
N VAL A 4 -15.90 8.32 -3.31
CA VAL A 4 -15.69 7.48 -2.09
C VAL A 4 -14.36 6.71 -2.17
N LYS A 5 -13.88 6.42 -3.39
CA LYS A 5 -12.62 5.71 -3.62
C LYS A 5 -11.44 6.63 -3.31
N ASP A 6 -11.55 7.86 -3.81
CA ASP A 6 -10.57 8.93 -3.60
C ASP A 6 -10.32 9.17 -2.10
N LYS A 7 -11.38 9.26 -1.29
CA LYS A 7 -11.26 9.51 0.16
C LYS A 7 -10.52 8.43 0.94
N LYS A 8 -10.67 7.16 0.55
CA LYS A 8 -9.98 6.05 1.24
C LYS A 8 -8.51 5.99 0.89
N ALA A 9 -8.18 6.19 -0.39
CA ALA A 9 -6.80 6.27 -0.84
C ALA A 9 -6.09 7.48 -0.24
N GLU A 10 -6.76 8.64 -0.21
CA GLU A 10 -6.24 9.87 0.42
C GLU A 10 -5.96 9.67 1.91
N GLU A 11 -6.91 9.09 2.65
CA GLU A 11 -6.73 8.84 4.08
C GLU A 11 -5.61 7.83 4.37
N LEU A 12 -5.48 6.77 3.55
CA LEU A 12 -4.35 5.83 3.67
C LEU A 12 -3.01 6.48 3.33
N GLY A 13 -2.96 7.35 2.32
CA GLY A 13 -1.78 8.14 1.99
C GLY A 13 -1.38 9.04 3.17
N ARG A 14 -2.33 9.75 3.78
CA ARG A 14 -2.09 10.57 4.98
C ARG A 14 -1.53 9.75 6.14
N GLN A 15 -2.14 8.61 6.45
CA GLN A 15 -1.65 7.70 7.50
C GLN A 15 -0.25 7.15 7.18
N ALA A 16 0.03 6.85 5.90
CA ALA A 16 1.33 6.39 5.45
C ALA A 16 2.40 7.49 5.57
N ALA A 17 2.06 8.74 5.25
CA ALA A 17 2.94 9.90 5.41
C ALA A 17 3.27 10.15 6.89
N GLU A 18 2.26 10.15 7.76
CA GLU A 18 2.43 10.26 9.22
C GLU A 18 3.29 9.13 9.78
N ALA A 19 3.07 7.91 9.31
CA ALA A 19 3.88 6.76 9.67
C ALA A 19 5.33 6.88 9.18
N TYR A 20 5.55 7.45 7.98
CA TYR A 20 6.88 7.61 7.40
C TYR A 20 7.69 8.71 8.11
N ALA A 21 7.01 9.73 8.64
CA ALA A 21 7.62 10.79 9.45
C ALA A 21 8.21 10.28 10.77
N ASP A 22 7.72 9.17 11.33
CA ASP A 22 8.28 8.55 12.54
C ASP A 22 9.47 7.62 12.21
N PRO A 23 10.73 8.02 12.50
CA PRO A 23 11.92 7.24 12.15
C PRO A 23 11.98 5.86 12.83
N ALA A 24 11.28 5.66 13.95
CA ALA A 24 11.21 4.36 14.61
C ALA A 24 10.30 3.38 13.86
N LYS A 25 9.36 3.87 13.05
CA LYS A 25 8.43 3.03 12.29
C LYS A 25 9.08 2.56 10.99
N GLN A 26 9.49 1.29 10.99
CA GLN A 26 10.15 0.62 9.85
C GLN A 26 9.19 -0.17 8.95
N VAL A 27 7.94 -0.32 9.38
CA VAL A 27 6.89 -1.08 8.71
C VAL A 27 5.58 -0.32 8.77
N PHE A 28 4.81 -0.45 7.68
CA PHE A 28 3.44 0.02 7.61
C PHE A 28 2.56 -1.16 7.19
N ALA A 29 1.63 -1.55 8.04
CA ALA A 29 0.64 -2.58 7.74
C ALA A 29 -0.70 -1.90 7.51
N ALA A 30 -1.33 -2.14 6.36
CA ALA A 30 -2.62 -1.55 6.02
C ALA A 30 -3.71 -2.62 5.89
N LEU A 31 -4.97 -2.19 6.02
CA LEU A 31 -6.15 -2.99 5.73
C LEU A 31 -6.88 -2.37 4.54
N LEU A 32 -6.99 -3.10 3.44
CA LEU A 32 -7.67 -2.66 2.23
C LEU A 32 -8.98 -3.42 2.07
N ASN A 33 -10.09 -2.75 2.37
CA ASN A 33 -11.43 -3.34 2.21
C ASN A 33 -11.96 -3.10 0.79
N SER A 34 -12.29 -4.18 0.07
CA SER A 34 -12.94 -4.06 -1.24
C SER A 34 -14.41 -3.64 -1.07
N PRO A 35 -14.95 -2.73 -1.92
CA PRO A 35 -16.38 -2.46 -1.92
C PRO A 35 -17.17 -3.73 -2.22
N ALA A 36 -18.27 -3.92 -1.51
CA ALA A 36 -19.16 -5.08 -1.61
C ALA A 36 -19.82 -5.26 -3.00
N SER A 37 -19.56 -4.39 -3.97
CA SER A 37 -20.30 -4.27 -5.22
C SER A 37 -19.52 -4.64 -6.50
N HIS A 38 -18.34 -5.25 -6.41
CA HIS A 38 -17.62 -5.75 -7.60
C HIS A 38 -17.70 -7.27 -7.70
N SER A 39 -18.86 -7.74 -8.18
CA SER A 39 -19.04 -9.08 -8.69
C SER A 39 -18.40 -9.20 -10.08
N GLY A 40 -17.20 -9.79 -10.15
CA GLY A 40 -16.90 -10.86 -11.12
C GLY A 40 -16.69 -10.56 -12.62
N ILE A 41 -16.26 -9.36 -13.06
CA ILE A 41 -16.00 -9.14 -14.52
C ILE A 41 -14.57 -8.61 -14.84
N SER A 42 -13.87 -7.99 -13.89
CA SER A 42 -12.50 -7.49 -14.10
C SER A 42 -11.49 -8.22 -13.21
N SER A 43 -10.34 -8.59 -13.78
CA SER A 43 -9.19 -9.12 -13.03
C SER A 43 -8.53 -8.08 -12.12
N GLU A 44 -8.82 -6.79 -12.33
CA GLU A 44 -8.29 -5.69 -11.52
C GLU A 44 -9.24 -5.31 -10.38
N ILE A 45 -8.68 -5.11 -9.18
CA ILE A 45 -9.37 -4.49 -8.04
C ILE A 45 -8.87 -3.05 -7.91
N GLY A 46 -9.38 -2.16 -8.76
CA GLY A 46 -8.87 -0.79 -8.89
C GLY A 46 -8.82 0.01 -7.58
N ASP A 47 -9.73 -0.26 -6.64
CA ASP A 47 -9.70 0.38 -5.31
C ASP A 47 -8.45 -0.02 -4.51
N TRP A 48 -8.04 -1.29 -4.59
CA TRP A 48 -6.78 -1.74 -3.99
C TRP A 48 -5.58 -1.12 -4.70
N SER A 49 -5.60 -1.06 -6.03
CA SER A 49 -4.54 -0.39 -6.81
C SER A 49 -4.32 1.04 -6.34
N GLN A 50 -5.39 1.84 -6.26
CA GLN A 50 -5.32 3.25 -5.83
C GLN A 50 -4.81 3.40 -4.40
N MET A 51 -5.27 2.56 -3.47
CA MET A 51 -4.82 2.60 -2.08
C MET A 51 -3.34 2.21 -1.95
N VAL A 52 -2.88 1.20 -2.69
CA VAL A 52 -1.46 0.81 -2.70
C VAL A 52 -0.61 1.92 -3.30
N THR A 53 -1.00 2.50 -4.44
CA THR A 53 -0.28 3.63 -5.06
C THR A 53 -0.16 4.82 -4.11
N ALA A 54 -1.21 5.15 -3.36
CA ALA A 54 -1.17 6.24 -2.39
C ALA A 54 -0.17 5.98 -1.25
N ILE A 55 -0.03 4.74 -0.80
CA ILE A 55 0.96 4.36 0.23
C ILE A 55 2.38 4.41 -0.34
N GLU A 56 2.59 3.87 -1.54
CA GLU A 56 3.91 3.82 -2.17
C GLU A 56 4.44 5.22 -2.55
N ALA A 57 3.55 6.17 -2.86
CA ALA A 57 3.90 7.57 -3.10
C ALA A 57 4.62 8.22 -1.91
N GLU A 58 4.39 7.75 -0.69
CA GLU A 58 5.02 8.25 0.53
C GLU A 58 6.38 7.59 0.84
N GLY A 59 6.93 6.79 -0.10
CA GLY A 59 8.25 6.16 0.04
C GLY A 59 8.23 4.75 0.64
N TRP A 60 7.04 4.19 0.84
CA TRP A 60 6.86 2.79 1.23
C TRP A 60 6.97 1.85 0.01
N GLN A 61 7.41 0.62 0.23
CA GLN A 61 7.47 -0.43 -0.77
C GLN A 61 6.70 -1.65 -0.28
N LEU A 62 5.77 -2.16 -1.09
CA LEU A 62 5.04 -3.38 -0.77
C LEU A 62 5.99 -4.58 -0.68
N THR A 63 5.91 -5.35 0.40
CA THR A 63 6.78 -6.53 0.61
C THR A 63 6.00 -7.82 0.76
N HIS A 64 4.85 -7.79 1.43
CA HIS A 64 4.03 -8.97 1.65
C HIS A 64 2.57 -8.60 1.43
N TRP A 65 1.82 -9.57 0.93
CA TRP A 65 0.40 -9.43 0.67
C TRP A 65 -0.34 -10.67 1.15
N THR A 66 -1.41 -10.48 1.89
CA THR A 66 -2.36 -11.54 2.20
C THR A 66 -3.77 -11.04 1.96
N ALA A 67 -4.65 -11.92 1.52
CA ALA A 67 -6.06 -11.61 1.30
C ALA A 67 -6.92 -12.63 2.05
N SER A 68 -8.08 -12.17 2.53
CA SER A 68 -9.07 -13.01 3.20
C SER A 68 -10.47 -12.45 2.94
N LEU A 69 -11.46 -13.09 3.53
CA LEU A 69 -12.82 -12.56 3.61
C LEU A 69 -13.06 -12.03 5.03
N ASP A 70 -13.76 -10.91 5.14
CA ASP A 70 -14.29 -10.44 6.42
C ASP A 70 -15.43 -11.34 6.91
N THR A 71 -15.99 -11.05 8.10
CA THR A 71 -17.11 -11.81 8.68
C THR A 71 -18.40 -11.77 7.86
N LYS A 72 -18.47 -10.89 6.85
CA LYS A 72 -19.59 -10.73 5.91
C LYS A 72 -19.28 -11.29 4.53
N GLY A 73 -18.16 -12.00 4.37
CA GLY A 73 -17.74 -12.58 3.09
C GLY A 73 -17.15 -11.57 2.10
N ARG A 74 -16.78 -10.37 2.54
CA ARG A 74 -16.22 -9.32 1.66
C ARG A 74 -14.71 -9.46 1.57
N PRO A 75 -14.12 -9.34 0.37
CA PRO A 75 -12.67 -9.39 0.22
C PRO A 75 -11.98 -8.24 0.97
N GLN A 76 -10.94 -8.60 1.70
CA GLN A 76 -10.05 -7.68 2.40
C GLN A 76 -8.60 -8.12 2.20
N ALA A 77 -7.70 -7.16 2.10
CA ALA A 77 -6.27 -7.41 1.99
C ALA A 77 -5.48 -6.77 3.13
N TYR A 78 -4.39 -7.44 3.51
CA TYR A 78 -3.45 -7.01 4.53
C TYR A 78 -2.04 -6.90 3.94
N PRO A 79 -1.76 -5.84 3.17
CA PRO A 79 -0.41 -5.55 2.72
C PRO A 79 0.50 -5.09 3.88
N LEU A 80 1.75 -5.54 3.82
CA LEU A 80 2.85 -5.04 4.65
C LEU A 80 3.87 -4.34 3.77
N PHE A 81 4.18 -3.10 4.14
CA PHE A 81 5.16 -2.27 3.47
C PHE A 81 6.40 -2.03 4.33
N ARG A 82 7.54 -1.87 3.68
CA ARG A 82 8.82 -1.47 4.26
C ARG A 82 9.26 -0.15 3.67
N ARG A 83 10.11 0.60 4.37
CA ARG A 83 10.71 1.82 3.81
C ARG A 83 11.56 1.48 2.60
N THR A 84 11.42 2.27 1.54
CA THR A 84 12.35 2.20 0.42
C THR A 84 13.67 2.81 0.88
N ASN A 85 14.72 2.00 1.00
CA ASN A 85 16.06 2.51 1.25
C ASN A 85 16.56 3.19 -0.04
N ALA A 86 16.17 4.44 -0.26
CA ALA A 86 16.67 5.24 -1.38
C ALA A 86 18.22 5.36 -1.39
N GLY A 87 18.89 5.01 -0.27
CA GLY A 87 20.35 4.94 -0.16
C GLY A 87 21.03 3.65 -0.67
N GLN A 88 20.29 2.65 -1.18
CA GLN A 88 20.89 1.39 -1.66
C GLN A 88 20.91 1.25 -3.20
N ALA A 89 20.29 2.18 -3.93
CA ALA A 89 20.25 2.14 -5.40
C ALA A 89 21.47 2.80 -6.10
N GLY A 90 22.47 3.28 -5.34
CA GLY A 90 23.66 3.98 -5.87
C GLY A 90 25.01 3.40 -5.42
N GLY A 91 25.03 2.23 -4.79
CA GLY A 91 26.23 1.62 -4.23
C GLY A 91 26.96 0.67 -5.17
N ALA A 92 27.14 1.01 -6.44
CA ALA A 92 28.17 0.37 -7.25
C ALA A 92 29.53 0.91 -6.76
N GLN A 93 30.04 0.29 -5.69
CA GLN A 93 31.36 0.51 -5.16
C GLN A 93 32.35 0.10 -6.26
N VAL A 94 32.82 1.08 -7.03
CA VAL A 94 33.89 0.91 -8.02
C VAL A 94 35.14 0.54 -7.22
N TRP A 95 35.48 -0.74 -7.23
CA TRP A 95 36.75 -1.23 -6.72
C TRP A 95 37.86 -0.67 -7.62
N GLY A 96 38.62 0.28 -7.10
CA GLY A 96 39.84 0.75 -7.72
C GLY A 96 40.97 -0.26 -7.49
N HIS A 97 41.67 -0.60 -8.56
CA HIS A 97 43.08 -0.99 -8.59
C HIS A 97 43.70 -0.54 -9.90
#